data_AF-A0A3M1X7F5-F1
#
_entry.id   AF-A0A3M1X7F5-F1
#
_cell.length_a   1.000
_cell.length_b   1.000
_cell.length_c   1.000
_cell.angle_alpha   90.00
_cell.angle_beta   90.00
_cell.angle_gamma   90.00
#
_symmetry.space_group_name_H-M   'P 1'
#
loop_
_entity.id
_entity.type
_entity.pdbx_description
1 polymer ?
#
loop_
_entity_poly.entity_id
_entity_poly.type
_entity_poly.pdbx_seq_one_letter_code
_entity_poly.pdbx_strand_id
1 'polypeptide(L)'
;LQGFAVAGTTPGTDEVLKWNGTAWAPAADDTTALTAGTGIAIGANNTITNTGDTDGSDDINTGDAAGGDLSGTYPAPTVDGLQGFPVANLAPSAGQVLYWNGTQWAPFTLNVDDADADPNNEIQTLNISGTVLSLTNGGGSVNIPTNTYTGGDGIAISGQTIINIGDTDSTNDITNTTVAGGDLSGTYPNPTVDALQGNAIAATAPASTEVLKWNGTAWAPSADSVNDADADSTNEIQSLTLLGNQLILSDADTVTLPLVGASYGAGTGIAIDGSNIISNIGDTDSTNDITNTTVAGGDLSGTYPDPTVAALQGSAVSAVPPVADDVLKWDGSQWLPTQDTDSDSTNELQSLSISGINLSISDGNTVALPYFGGAGIALSGAQIINIGDTDASDDVNIGDAAGGDLSGTYPNPMVASLQGNPVSSGAPTTNDVLKWNGTQWAPATDDTTLLTAGTGITIGANNTITNTGDTDGSDDINTGDAAGGDLSGTYPNPTVGALQGFT
;
A
#
# COMPACT_ATOMS: atom_id res chain seq x y z
N LEU A 1 -118.57 15.06 -21.15
CA LEU A 1 -118.01 16.36 -20.72
C LEU A 1 -118.40 17.41 -21.77
N GLN A 2 -119.00 18.54 -21.37
CA GLN A 2 -119.53 19.59 -22.28
C GLN A 2 -120.30 19.07 -23.53
N GLY A 3 -121.18 18.08 -23.34
CA GLY A 3 -122.01 17.54 -24.43
C GLY A 3 -121.39 16.42 -25.28
N PHE A 4 -120.11 16.06 -25.08
CA PHE A 4 -119.46 14.93 -25.76
C PHE A 4 -119.26 13.72 -24.83
N ALA A 5 -119.25 12.52 -25.42
CA ALA A 5 -119.08 11.27 -24.70
C ALA A 5 -117.71 11.20 -23.99
N VAL A 6 -117.70 10.60 -22.79
CA VAL A 6 -116.48 10.27 -22.04
C VAL A 6 -116.42 8.74 -21.99
N ALA A 7 -115.27 8.16 -22.33
CA ALA A 7 -115.10 6.72 -22.36
C ALA A 7 -115.25 6.12 -20.94
N GLY A 8 -115.94 4.99 -20.82
CA GLY A 8 -116.23 4.31 -19.55
C GLY A 8 -115.08 3.45 -19.01
N THR A 9 -113.84 3.73 -19.42
CA THR A 9 -112.63 3.02 -18.99
C THR A 9 -111.97 3.76 -17.83
N THR A 10 -111.56 3.02 -16.79
CA THR A 10 -110.87 3.59 -15.63
C THR A 10 -109.50 4.15 -16.04
N PRO A 11 -109.18 5.43 -15.76
CA PRO A 11 -107.85 5.98 -16.01
C PRO A 11 -106.78 5.23 -15.21
N GLY A 12 -105.62 4.98 -15.82
CA GLY A 12 -104.40 4.60 -15.13
C GLY A 12 -103.76 5.78 -14.40
N THR A 13 -102.77 5.50 -13.55
CA THR A 13 -101.93 6.52 -12.93
C THR A 13 -101.23 7.36 -14.00
N ASP A 14 -101.21 8.68 -13.82
CA ASP A 14 -100.58 9.69 -14.69
C ASP A 14 -101.14 9.83 -16.12
N GLU A 15 -102.34 9.29 -16.37
CA GLU A 15 -103.07 9.58 -17.60
C GLU A 15 -103.91 10.87 -17.50
N VAL A 16 -103.95 11.63 -18.58
CA VAL A 16 -104.78 12.83 -18.73
C VAL A 16 -105.92 12.56 -19.73
N LEU A 17 -107.06 13.21 -19.55
CA LEU A 17 -108.18 13.09 -20.49
C LEU A 17 -107.82 13.81 -21.80
N LYS A 18 -107.53 13.04 -22.85
CA LYS A 18 -107.29 13.54 -24.21
C LYS A 18 -108.51 13.25 -25.09
N TRP A 19 -108.85 14.19 -25.98
CA TRP A 19 -109.88 13.98 -26.99
C TRP A 19 -109.30 13.13 -28.11
N ASN A 20 -109.81 11.91 -28.29
CA ASN A 20 -109.29 10.99 -29.31
C ASN A 20 -109.99 11.13 -30.68
N GLY A 21 -110.80 12.18 -30.85
CA GLY A 21 -111.61 12.41 -32.06
C GLY A 21 -113.07 11.94 -31.95
N THR A 22 -113.41 11.08 -30.97
CA THR A 22 -114.78 10.55 -30.80
C THR A 22 -115.30 10.59 -29.37
N ALA A 23 -114.42 10.44 -28.38
CA ALA A 23 -114.72 10.60 -26.96
C ALA A 23 -113.51 11.17 -26.21
N TRP A 24 -113.75 11.75 -25.05
CA TRP A 24 -112.68 12.02 -24.09
C TRP A 24 -112.27 10.70 -23.45
N ALA A 25 -111.01 10.29 -23.64
CA ALA A 25 -110.46 9.06 -23.09
C ALA A 25 -109.17 9.37 -22.32
N PRO A 26 -108.89 8.65 -21.22
CA PRO A 26 -107.57 8.70 -20.59
C PRO A 26 -106.48 8.31 -21.59
N ALA A 27 -105.40 9.07 -21.63
CA ALA A 27 -104.20 8.77 -22.39
C ALA A 27 -102.98 9.39 -21.69
N ALA A 28 -101.80 8.80 -21.88
CA ALA A 28 -100.55 9.34 -21.33
C ALA A 28 -100.30 10.78 -21.79
N ASP A 29 -99.77 11.63 -20.90
CA ASP A 29 -99.43 13.02 -21.22
C ASP A 29 -98.18 13.10 -22.13
N ASP A 30 -98.21 14.00 -23.13
CA ASP A 30 -97.11 14.09 -24.11
C ASP A 30 -96.04 15.05 -23.58
N THR A 31 -95.08 14.54 -22.83
CA THR A 31 -93.88 15.31 -22.46
C THR A 31 -92.83 15.17 -23.56
N THR A 32 -92.43 16.28 -24.20
CA THR A 32 -91.29 16.28 -25.12
C THR A 32 -90.00 15.96 -24.34
N ALA A 33 -89.57 14.70 -24.37
CA ALA A 33 -88.36 14.25 -23.71
C ALA A 33 -87.13 14.85 -24.42
N LEU A 34 -86.40 15.72 -23.72
CA LEU A 34 -85.06 16.16 -24.14
C LEU A 34 -84.06 15.05 -23.78
N THR A 35 -83.31 14.56 -24.77
CA THR A 35 -82.25 13.57 -24.54
C THR A 35 -80.93 14.29 -24.27
N ALA A 36 -80.31 14.03 -23.12
CA ALA A 36 -78.99 14.58 -22.81
C ALA A 36 -77.88 13.82 -23.57
N GLY A 37 -76.86 14.53 -24.05
CA GLY A 37 -75.62 13.92 -24.54
C GLY A 37 -74.74 13.42 -23.38
N THR A 38 -73.71 12.61 -23.67
CA THR A 38 -72.75 12.14 -22.66
C THR A 38 -72.12 13.31 -21.90
N GLY A 39 -72.13 13.24 -20.57
CA GLY A 39 -71.64 14.31 -19.70
C GLY A 39 -72.65 15.42 -19.40
N ILE A 40 -73.91 15.27 -19.79
CA ILE A 40 -74.99 16.17 -19.38
C ILE A 40 -76.09 15.33 -18.72
N ALA A 41 -76.62 15.79 -17.59
CA ALA A 41 -77.88 15.31 -17.02
C ALA A 41 -78.94 16.42 -17.10
N ILE A 42 -80.17 16.02 -17.44
CA ILE A 42 -81.33 16.92 -17.42
C ILE A 42 -82.24 16.46 -16.27
N GLY A 43 -82.31 17.25 -15.21
CA GLY A 43 -83.14 17.00 -14.03
C GLY A 43 -84.57 17.54 -14.17
N ALA A 44 -85.39 17.36 -13.13
CA ALA A 44 -86.75 17.88 -13.08
C ALA A 44 -86.81 19.41 -13.37
N ASN A 45 -87.87 19.87 -14.04
CA ASN A 45 -88.05 21.24 -14.53
C ASN A 45 -86.99 21.73 -15.55
N ASN A 46 -86.42 20.84 -16.36
CA ASN A 46 -85.46 21.16 -17.43
C ASN A 46 -84.13 21.78 -16.93
N THR A 47 -83.73 21.48 -15.70
CA THR A 47 -82.43 21.93 -15.17
C THR A 47 -81.32 21.08 -15.82
N ILE A 48 -80.36 21.72 -16.49
CA ILE A 48 -79.24 21.04 -17.16
C ILE A 48 -78.00 21.10 -16.26
N THR A 49 -77.43 19.95 -15.90
CA THR A 49 -76.23 19.82 -15.07
C THR A 49 -75.13 19.10 -15.85
N ASN A 50 -73.89 19.61 -15.82
CA ASN A 50 -72.74 18.89 -16.37
C ASN A 50 -72.40 17.70 -15.44
N THR A 51 -72.34 16.50 -16.01
CA THR A 51 -71.95 15.25 -15.32
C THR A 51 -70.77 14.58 -16.03
N GLY A 52 -70.11 15.29 -16.94
CA GLY A 52 -68.96 14.78 -17.71
C GLY A 52 -67.68 14.75 -16.90
N ASP A 53 -67.59 15.60 -15.88
CA ASP A 53 -66.57 15.56 -14.85
C ASP A 53 -67.21 15.16 -13.51
N THR A 54 -66.59 14.24 -12.78
CA THR A 54 -67.08 13.73 -11.49
C THR A 54 -66.09 13.95 -10.36
N ASP A 55 -64.87 14.38 -10.64
CA ASP A 55 -63.88 14.71 -9.62
C ASP A 55 -63.97 16.20 -9.28
N GLY A 56 -64.83 16.56 -8.33
CA GLY A 56 -64.95 17.97 -7.93
C GLY A 56 -63.71 18.56 -7.25
N SER A 57 -62.60 17.81 -7.14
CA SER A 57 -61.37 18.26 -6.48
C SER A 57 -60.32 18.86 -7.41
N ASP A 58 -60.39 18.61 -8.73
CA ASP A 58 -59.57 19.28 -9.74
C ASP A 58 -60.34 20.33 -10.57
N ASP A 59 -61.64 20.45 -10.31
CA ASP A 59 -62.47 21.56 -10.77
C ASP A 59 -61.94 22.91 -10.26
N ILE A 60 -61.78 23.88 -11.17
CA ILE A 60 -61.54 25.28 -10.80
C ILE A 60 -62.89 25.98 -10.61
N ASN A 61 -63.19 26.31 -9.37
CA ASN A 61 -64.39 27.01 -8.95
C ASN A 61 -64.17 28.53 -8.85
N THR A 62 -65.27 29.27 -8.95
CA THR A 62 -65.24 30.71 -8.62
C THR A 62 -64.87 30.90 -7.16
N GLY A 63 -63.76 31.59 -6.91
CA GLY A 63 -63.18 31.77 -5.58
C GLY A 63 -61.91 30.96 -5.32
N ASP A 64 -61.56 30.01 -6.18
CA ASP A 64 -60.33 29.23 -6.00
C ASP A 64 -59.08 30.09 -6.23
N ALA A 65 -58.05 29.88 -5.42
CA ALA A 65 -56.80 30.62 -5.53
C ALA A 65 -56.05 30.26 -6.84
N ALA A 66 -55.54 31.28 -7.52
CA ALA A 66 -54.63 31.07 -8.63
C ALA A 66 -53.24 30.64 -8.12
N GLY A 67 -52.56 29.81 -8.90
CA GLY A 67 -51.23 29.29 -8.59
C GLY A 67 -50.16 29.76 -9.57
N GLY A 68 -48.89 29.52 -9.22
CA GLY A 68 -47.74 29.89 -10.04
C GLY A 68 -47.48 31.39 -10.04
N ASP A 69 -47.34 31.97 -11.23
CA ASP A 69 -47.06 33.40 -11.44
C ASP A 69 -48.31 34.30 -11.33
N LEU A 70 -49.47 33.70 -11.01
CA LEU A 70 -50.72 34.39 -10.79
C LEU A 70 -51.03 34.48 -9.29
N SER A 71 -51.63 35.57 -8.87
CA SER A 71 -52.20 35.77 -7.53
C SER A 71 -53.69 36.09 -7.60
N GLY A 72 -54.37 36.09 -6.45
CA GLY A 72 -55.82 36.29 -6.37
C GLY A 72 -56.61 35.01 -6.62
N THR A 73 -57.87 35.14 -7.05
CA THR A 73 -58.80 34.02 -7.24
C THR A 73 -59.47 34.03 -8.61
N TYR A 74 -59.86 32.84 -9.09
CA TYR A 74 -60.62 32.70 -10.33
C TYR A 74 -62.05 33.26 -10.18
N PRO A 75 -62.62 33.88 -11.23
CA PRO A 75 -62.12 33.90 -12.62
C PRO A 75 -61.20 35.06 -12.98
N ALA A 76 -60.82 35.94 -12.03
CA ALA A 76 -60.07 37.17 -12.31
C ALA A 76 -58.74 37.27 -11.54
N PRO A 77 -57.78 36.35 -11.75
CA PRO A 77 -56.47 36.46 -11.13
C PRO A 77 -55.64 37.59 -11.75
N THR A 78 -54.67 38.09 -10.98
CA THR A 78 -53.67 39.07 -11.44
C THR A 78 -52.32 38.40 -11.66
N VAL A 79 -51.52 38.93 -12.56
CA VAL A 79 -50.12 38.51 -12.71
C VAL A 79 -49.32 39.09 -11.55
N ASP A 80 -48.76 38.21 -10.71
CA ASP A 80 -47.94 38.56 -9.56
C ASP A 80 -46.45 38.40 -9.87
N GLY A 81 -46.13 37.48 -10.79
CA GLY A 81 -44.77 37.15 -11.19
C GLY A 81 -44.62 36.87 -12.68
N LEU A 82 -43.37 36.76 -13.13
CA LEU A 82 -42.99 36.27 -14.44
C LEU A 82 -41.81 35.32 -14.28
N GLN A 83 -42.02 34.04 -14.58
CA GLN A 83 -41.08 32.93 -14.36
C GLN A 83 -40.61 32.81 -12.90
N GLY A 84 -41.51 33.04 -11.94
CA GLY A 84 -41.23 32.99 -10.51
C GLY A 84 -40.64 34.28 -9.91
N PHE A 85 -40.42 35.32 -10.72
CA PHE A 85 -39.90 36.61 -10.24
C PHE A 85 -41.00 37.67 -10.12
N PRO A 86 -41.09 38.44 -9.01
CA PRO A 86 -42.18 39.39 -8.79
C PRO A 86 -42.29 40.46 -9.87
N VAL A 87 -43.52 40.84 -10.22
CA VAL A 87 -43.84 41.98 -11.09
C VAL A 87 -44.47 43.08 -10.24
N ALA A 88 -43.97 44.31 -10.37
CA ALA A 88 -44.46 45.44 -9.60
C ALA A 88 -45.92 45.76 -9.94
N ASN A 89 -46.75 45.97 -8.91
CA ASN A 89 -48.16 46.37 -9.06
C ASN A 89 -48.33 47.88 -9.41
N LEU A 90 -47.45 48.41 -10.27
CA LEU A 90 -47.51 49.78 -10.78
C LEU A 90 -47.82 49.74 -12.28
N ALA A 91 -48.90 50.40 -12.69
CA ALA A 91 -49.28 50.46 -14.10
C ALA A 91 -48.21 51.23 -14.92
N PRO A 92 -47.68 50.66 -16.03
CA PRO A 92 -46.75 51.37 -16.89
C PRO A 92 -47.44 52.53 -17.61
N SER A 93 -46.72 53.63 -17.79
CA SER A 93 -47.09 54.69 -18.72
C SER A 93 -46.66 54.34 -20.14
N ALA A 94 -47.30 54.97 -21.15
CA ALA A 94 -46.94 54.77 -22.54
C ALA A 94 -45.44 55.07 -22.78
N GLY A 95 -44.74 54.15 -23.45
CA GLY A 95 -43.31 54.25 -23.74
C GLY A 95 -42.38 53.71 -22.65
N GLN A 96 -42.90 53.25 -21.51
CA GLN A 96 -42.08 52.57 -20.50
C GLN A 96 -41.88 51.09 -20.84
N VAL A 97 -40.72 50.55 -20.42
CA VAL A 97 -40.38 49.13 -20.53
C VAL A 97 -40.37 48.46 -19.15
N LEU A 98 -40.60 47.15 -19.08
CA LEU A 98 -40.38 46.37 -17.85
C LEU A 98 -38.88 46.11 -17.69
N TYR A 99 -38.30 46.60 -16.60
CA TYR A 99 -36.89 46.50 -16.25
C TYR A 99 -36.72 45.79 -14.90
N TRP A 100 -35.76 44.85 -14.80
CA TRP A 100 -35.44 44.19 -13.55
C TRP A 100 -34.65 45.15 -12.65
N ASN A 101 -35.29 45.64 -11.59
CA ASN A 101 -34.66 46.62 -10.69
C ASN A 101 -33.78 46.00 -9.60
N GLY A 102 -33.57 44.68 -9.64
CA GLY A 102 -32.85 43.92 -8.62
C GLY A 102 -33.76 43.13 -7.66
N THR A 103 -35.04 43.50 -7.54
CA THR A 103 -36.00 42.81 -6.65
C THR A 103 -37.32 42.44 -7.32
N GLN A 104 -37.75 43.21 -8.32
CA GLN A 104 -38.97 42.95 -9.11
C GLN A 104 -38.85 43.56 -10.51
N TRP A 105 -39.66 43.08 -11.44
CA TRP A 105 -39.85 43.73 -12.75
C TRP A 105 -40.73 44.97 -12.57
N ALA A 106 -40.22 46.16 -12.91
CA ALA A 106 -40.95 47.43 -12.75
C ALA A 106 -40.93 48.28 -14.03
N PRO A 107 -41.97 49.09 -14.31
CA PRO A 107 -41.95 50.05 -15.40
C PRO A 107 -40.81 51.08 -15.25
N PHE A 108 -40.06 51.31 -16.32
CA PHE A 108 -38.94 52.26 -16.37
C PHE A 108 -39.00 53.09 -17.66
N THR A 109 -38.80 54.40 -17.54
CA THR A 109 -38.68 55.30 -18.71
C THR A 109 -37.22 55.35 -19.16
N LEU A 110 -36.96 54.93 -20.39
CA LEU A 110 -35.65 55.04 -21.01
C LEU A 110 -35.48 56.47 -21.56
N ASN A 111 -34.77 57.35 -20.85
CA ASN A 111 -34.48 58.69 -21.35
C ASN A 111 -33.25 58.68 -22.27
N VAL A 112 -33.45 58.92 -23.57
CA VAL A 112 -32.45 59.53 -24.46
C VAL A 112 -32.90 60.96 -24.74
N ASP A 113 -32.05 61.93 -24.45
CA ASP A 113 -32.32 63.36 -24.63
C ASP A 113 -31.95 63.74 -26.08
N ASP A 114 -32.94 64.13 -26.90
CA ASP A 114 -32.76 64.56 -28.29
C ASP A 114 -33.54 65.86 -28.55
N ALA A 115 -32.88 66.85 -29.17
CA ALA A 115 -33.26 68.26 -29.17
C ALA A 115 -34.03 68.74 -30.42
N ASP A 116 -33.98 67.99 -31.53
CA ASP A 116 -34.74 68.29 -32.76
C ASP A 116 -35.35 67.01 -33.32
N ALA A 117 -36.57 66.68 -32.90
CA ALA A 117 -37.28 65.42 -33.21
C ALA A 117 -37.61 65.17 -34.71
N ASP A 118 -36.64 65.27 -35.62
CA ASP A 118 -36.73 64.94 -37.05
C ASP A 118 -36.14 63.54 -37.31
N PRO A 119 -37.01 62.49 -37.40
CA PRO A 119 -36.63 61.07 -37.46
C PRO A 119 -35.79 60.64 -38.68
N ASN A 120 -35.44 61.58 -39.57
CA ASN A 120 -34.61 61.33 -40.73
C ASN A 120 -33.15 61.75 -40.52
N ASN A 121 -32.86 62.49 -39.44
CA ASN A 121 -31.53 63.03 -39.19
C ASN A 121 -30.71 62.15 -38.25
N GLU A 122 -31.29 61.15 -37.58
CA GLU A 122 -30.68 60.40 -36.48
C GLU A 122 -29.90 59.17 -36.96
N ILE A 123 -30.05 58.79 -38.23
CA ILE A 123 -29.27 57.73 -38.87
C ILE A 123 -28.54 58.30 -40.09
N GLN A 124 -27.36 58.87 -39.86
CA GLN A 124 -26.49 59.29 -40.96
C GLN A 124 -25.63 58.12 -41.44
N THR A 125 -25.45 58.00 -42.75
CA THR A 125 -24.52 57.03 -43.32
C THR A 125 -23.17 57.70 -43.53
N LEU A 126 -22.10 57.05 -43.08
CA LEU A 126 -20.74 57.45 -43.40
C LEU A 126 -20.43 57.04 -44.84
N ASN A 127 -20.06 58.00 -45.68
CA ASN A 127 -19.62 57.72 -47.04
C ASN A 127 -18.22 58.28 -47.28
N ILE A 128 -17.36 57.48 -47.89
CA ILE A 128 -16.01 57.88 -48.27
C ILE A 128 -15.91 58.00 -49.78
N SER A 129 -15.42 59.14 -50.26
CA SER A 129 -15.13 59.36 -51.69
C SER A 129 -13.72 59.94 -51.83
N GLY A 130 -12.83 59.13 -52.40
CA GLY A 130 -11.40 59.45 -52.41
C GLY A 130 -10.85 59.58 -50.99
N THR A 131 -10.40 60.79 -50.63
CA THR A 131 -9.83 61.10 -49.30
C THR A 131 -10.81 61.85 -48.41
N VAL A 132 -12.07 62.02 -48.79
CA VAL A 132 -13.06 62.77 -48.00
C VAL A 132 -14.06 61.81 -47.37
N LEU A 133 -14.14 61.83 -46.04
CA LEU A 133 -15.21 61.19 -45.28
C LEU A 133 -16.34 62.20 -45.09
N SER A 134 -17.54 61.83 -45.49
CA SER A 134 -18.73 62.67 -45.44
C SER A 134 -19.89 61.96 -44.75
N LEU A 135 -20.75 62.75 -44.10
CA LEU A 135 -22.01 62.28 -43.56
C LEU A 135 -23.14 62.64 -44.53
N THR A 136 -24.14 61.78 -44.65
CA THR A 136 -25.36 62.09 -45.42
C THR A 136 -26.16 63.23 -44.77
N ASN A 137 -27.11 63.79 -45.50
CA ASN A 137 -28.08 64.78 -44.99
C ASN A 137 -27.46 66.07 -44.42
N GLY A 138 -26.28 66.47 -44.89
CA GLY A 138 -25.67 67.75 -44.55
C GLY A 138 -24.83 67.75 -43.27
N GLY A 139 -24.57 66.58 -42.66
CA GLY A 139 -23.76 66.43 -41.44
C GLY A 139 -22.27 66.81 -41.57
N GLY A 140 -21.85 67.30 -42.74
CA GLY A 140 -20.50 67.79 -42.99
C GLY A 140 -19.55 66.73 -43.56
N SER A 141 -18.30 67.14 -43.78
CA SER A 141 -17.25 66.28 -44.30
C SER A 141 -15.88 66.68 -43.78
N VAL A 142 -14.99 65.71 -43.64
CA VAL A 142 -13.60 65.90 -43.26
C VAL A 142 -12.68 65.23 -44.28
N ASN A 143 -11.57 65.90 -44.61
CA ASN A 143 -10.52 65.27 -45.40
C ASN A 143 -9.69 64.37 -44.48
N ILE A 144 -9.59 63.10 -44.86
CA ILE A 144 -8.71 62.14 -44.23
C ILE A 144 -7.27 62.52 -44.60
N PRO A 145 -6.37 62.70 -43.61
CA PRO A 145 -4.97 62.98 -43.89
C PRO A 145 -4.35 61.85 -44.71
N THR A 146 -3.73 62.16 -45.85
CA THR A 146 -2.95 61.19 -46.61
C THR A 146 -1.47 61.33 -46.29
N ASN A 147 -0.93 60.36 -45.56
CA ASN A 147 0.51 60.18 -45.49
C ASN A 147 0.96 59.60 -46.84
N THR A 148 1.81 60.33 -47.57
CA THR A 148 2.39 59.82 -48.82
C THR A 148 3.72 59.17 -48.47
N TYR A 149 3.78 57.84 -48.53
CA TYR A 149 5.01 57.09 -48.33
C TYR A 149 5.70 56.92 -49.69
N THR A 150 6.96 57.33 -49.78
CA THR A 150 7.84 57.00 -50.93
C THR A 150 8.79 55.90 -50.51
N GLY A 151 8.79 54.78 -51.24
CA GLY A 151 9.79 53.73 -51.06
C GLY A 151 11.18 54.26 -51.43
N GLY A 152 12.19 53.89 -50.64
CA GLY A 152 13.58 54.07 -51.02
C GLY A 152 14.00 53.06 -52.10
N ASP A 153 15.28 53.09 -52.49
CA ASP A 153 15.83 52.14 -53.47
C ASP A 153 15.54 50.69 -53.05
N GLY A 154 15.04 49.88 -53.98
CA GLY A 154 14.66 48.49 -53.73
C GLY A 154 13.28 48.30 -53.10
N ILE A 155 12.50 49.36 -52.84
CA ILE A 155 11.15 49.25 -52.28
C ILE A 155 10.13 49.93 -53.19
N ALA A 156 9.16 49.16 -53.70
CA ALA A 156 7.98 49.68 -54.37
C ALA A 156 6.79 49.68 -53.41
N ILE A 157 5.99 50.74 -53.42
CA ILE A 157 4.73 50.80 -52.68
C ILE A 157 3.61 50.82 -53.70
N SER A 158 2.76 49.80 -53.69
CA SER A 158 1.59 49.68 -54.57
C SER A 158 0.34 49.54 -53.71
N GLY A 159 -0.44 50.62 -53.61
CA GLY A 159 -1.58 50.68 -52.69
C GLY A 159 -1.13 50.56 -51.23
N GLN A 160 -1.63 49.53 -50.53
CA GLN A 160 -1.27 49.23 -49.13
C GLN A 160 -0.12 48.22 -49.00
N THR A 161 0.40 47.71 -50.12
CA THR A 161 1.43 46.66 -50.12
C THR A 161 2.80 47.27 -50.36
N ILE A 162 3.73 47.00 -49.45
CA ILE A 162 5.15 47.28 -49.60
C ILE A 162 5.78 46.05 -50.26
N ILE A 163 6.39 46.25 -51.42
CA ILE A 163 7.01 45.21 -52.24
C ILE A 163 8.52 45.46 -52.23
N ASN A 164 9.28 44.45 -51.80
CA ASN A 164 10.73 44.45 -52.04
C ASN A 164 10.96 44.17 -53.53
N ILE A 165 11.51 45.15 -54.25
CA ILE A 165 11.94 45.06 -55.65
C ILE A 165 13.47 45.12 -55.78
N GLY A 166 14.19 45.15 -54.65
CA GLY A 166 15.65 45.25 -54.61
C GLY A 166 16.34 43.95 -55.01
N ASP A 167 15.69 42.80 -54.82
CA ASP A 167 16.11 41.52 -55.38
C ASP A 167 15.18 41.15 -56.55
N THR A 168 15.76 40.93 -57.73
CA THR A 168 15.03 40.57 -58.95
C THR A 168 15.20 39.11 -59.35
N ASP A 169 16.07 38.36 -58.65
CA ASP A 169 16.32 36.95 -58.95
C ASP A 169 15.52 36.06 -58.01
N SER A 170 14.27 35.76 -58.40
CA SER A 170 13.39 34.90 -57.61
C SER A 170 13.90 33.46 -57.43
N THR A 171 15.02 33.07 -58.05
CA THR A 171 15.59 31.71 -57.93
C THR A 171 16.49 31.54 -56.70
N ASN A 172 16.94 32.62 -56.07
CA ASN A 172 17.73 32.60 -54.85
C ASN A 172 16.89 32.86 -53.58
N ASP A 173 15.60 33.17 -53.76
CA ASP A 173 14.69 33.49 -52.67
C ASP A 173 14.33 32.26 -51.82
N ILE A 174 14.36 32.44 -50.49
CA ILE A 174 13.79 31.46 -49.56
C ILE A 174 12.29 31.72 -49.46
N THR A 175 11.50 30.79 -49.99
CA THR A 175 10.04 30.77 -49.93
C THR A 175 9.55 29.80 -48.85
N ASN A 176 8.25 29.84 -48.54
CA ASN A 176 7.63 28.83 -47.69
C ASN A 176 7.56 27.42 -48.31
N THR A 177 8.04 27.27 -49.55
CA THR A 177 8.20 25.98 -50.24
C THR A 177 9.67 25.58 -50.40
N THR A 178 10.61 26.46 -50.01
CA THR A 178 12.04 26.16 -50.10
C THR A 178 12.39 25.08 -49.07
N VAL A 179 12.90 23.96 -49.56
CA VAL A 179 13.38 22.83 -48.74
C VAL A 179 14.67 23.26 -48.04
N ALA A 180 14.75 23.02 -46.72
CA ALA A 180 15.97 23.26 -45.98
C ALA A 180 17.05 22.24 -46.36
N GLY A 181 18.31 22.67 -46.39
CA GLY A 181 19.45 21.84 -46.77
C GLY A 181 20.41 21.58 -45.60
N GLY A 182 21.40 20.73 -45.84
CA GLY A 182 22.41 20.37 -44.84
C GLY A 182 21.84 19.50 -43.74
N ASP A 183 22.03 19.92 -42.49
CA ASP A 183 21.57 19.22 -41.27
C ASP A 183 20.09 19.46 -40.96
N LEU A 184 19.41 20.29 -41.76
CA LEU A 184 18.00 20.62 -41.63
C LEU A 184 17.17 19.85 -42.66
N SER A 185 15.95 19.46 -42.26
CA SER A 185 14.91 18.89 -43.13
C SER A 185 13.63 19.74 -43.08
N GLY A 186 12.66 19.43 -43.93
CA GLY A 186 11.40 20.19 -44.04
C GLY A 186 11.53 21.45 -44.90
N THR A 187 10.62 22.41 -44.72
CA THR A 187 10.59 23.67 -45.48
C THR A 187 10.61 24.89 -44.56
N TYR A 188 11.16 26.00 -45.05
CA TYR A 188 11.06 27.29 -44.34
C TYR A 188 9.59 27.72 -44.19
N PRO A 189 9.24 28.49 -43.15
CA PRO A 189 10.11 29.05 -42.11
C PRO A 189 10.42 28.09 -40.95
N ASN A 190 9.84 26.89 -40.92
CA ASN A 190 9.91 25.97 -39.77
C ASN A 190 10.60 24.65 -40.12
N PRO A 191 11.90 24.65 -40.51
CA PRO A 191 12.62 23.41 -40.72
C PRO A 191 12.88 22.67 -39.39
N THR A 192 13.13 21.38 -39.47
CA THR A 192 13.54 20.53 -38.35
C THR A 192 15.01 20.17 -38.46
N VAL A 193 15.70 20.04 -37.32
CA VAL A 193 17.06 19.50 -37.32
C VAL A 193 16.97 17.99 -37.47
N ASP A 194 17.52 17.46 -38.56
CA ASP A 194 17.49 16.04 -38.91
C ASP A 194 18.84 15.36 -38.64
N ALA A 195 19.92 16.14 -38.67
CA ALA A 195 21.29 15.66 -38.46
C ALA A 195 22.14 16.67 -37.67
N LEU A 196 23.30 16.23 -37.20
CA LEU A 196 24.36 17.05 -36.64
C LEU A 196 25.68 16.70 -37.32
N GLN A 197 26.27 17.66 -38.03
CA GLN A 197 27.47 17.48 -38.85
C GLN A 197 27.33 16.35 -39.88
N GLY A 198 26.17 16.24 -40.52
CA GLY A 198 25.82 15.19 -41.49
C GLY A 198 25.47 13.83 -40.89
N ASN A 199 25.46 13.68 -39.56
CA ASN A 199 25.10 12.44 -38.87
C ASN A 199 23.67 12.52 -38.35
N ALA A 200 22.82 11.55 -38.69
CA ALA A 200 21.41 11.54 -38.33
C ALA A 200 21.19 11.67 -36.81
N ILE A 201 20.12 12.38 -36.41
CA ILE A 201 19.62 12.43 -35.03
C ILE A 201 18.37 11.54 -34.94
N ALA A 202 18.27 10.71 -33.91
CA ALA A 202 17.11 9.85 -33.72
C ALA A 202 15.85 10.68 -33.40
N ALA A 203 14.71 10.30 -33.97
CA ALA A 203 13.41 10.95 -33.71
C ALA A 203 12.83 10.66 -32.32
N THR A 204 13.48 9.81 -31.52
CA THR A 204 13.07 9.50 -30.15
C THR A 204 13.35 10.70 -29.25
N ALA A 205 12.32 11.18 -28.54
CA ALA A 205 12.48 12.25 -27.56
C ALA A 205 13.33 11.75 -26.37
N PRO A 206 14.30 12.54 -25.87
CA PRO A 206 15.09 12.17 -24.70
C PRO A 206 14.22 12.17 -23.43
N ALA A 207 14.44 11.18 -22.56
CA ALA A 207 13.95 11.21 -21.20
C ALA A 207 14.75 12.19 -20.34
N SER A 208 14.21 12.55 -19.17
CA SER A 208 14.97 13.31 -18.17
C SER A 208 16.28 12.58 -17.86
N THR A 209 17.38 13.32 -17.81
CA THR A 209 18.77 12.85 -17.58
C THR A 209 19.45 12.05 -18.71
N GLU A 210 18.86 11.97 -19.90
CA GLU A 210 19.53 11.36 -21.06
C GLU A 210 20.34 12.38 -21.87
N VAL A 211 21.44 11.92 -22.45
CA VAL A 211 22.27 12.69 -23.39
C VAL A 211 22.23 12.05 -24.78
N LEU A 212 22.50 12.83 -25.84
CA LEU A 212 22.65 12.28 -27.19
C LEU A 212 24.00 11.54 -27.30
N LYS A 213 23.97 10.21 -27.46
CA LYS A 213 25.16 9.38 -27.70
C LYS A 213 25.14 8.82 -29.13
N TRP A 214 26.31 8.77 -29.76
CA TRP A 214 26.46 8.12 -31.06
C TRP A 214 26.33 6.60 -30.89
N ASN A 215 25.29 6.01 -31.47
CA ASN A 215 25.02 4.58 -31.35
C ASN A 215 25.59 3.74 -32.52
N GLY A 216 26.40 4.35 -33.40
CA GLY A 216 26.91 3.74 -34.63
C GLY A 216 26.10 4.05 -35.89
N THR A 217 24.87 4.56 -35.75
CA THR A 217 23.97 4.88 -36.87
C THR A 217 23.34 6.28 -36.77
N ALA A 218 23.04 6.74 -35.56
CA ALA A 218 22.48 8.06 -35.28
C ALA A 218 22.91 8.54 -33.88
N TRP A 219 22.82 9.84 -33.66
CA TRP A 219 22.80 10.43 -32.32
C TRP A 219 21.46 10.11 -31.67
N ALA A 220 21.45 9.24 -30.67
CA ALA A 220 20.23 8.80 -29.97
C ALA A 220 20.33 9.13 -28.48
N PRO A 221 19.20 9.51 -27.83
CA PRO A 221 19.17 9.63 -26.37
C PRO A 221 19.59 8.33 -25.70
N SER A 222 20.46 8.44 -24.70
CA SER A 222 20.91 7.35 -23.87
C SER A 222 21.30 7.88 -22.50
N ALA A 223 21.14 7.05 -21.47
CA ALA A 223 21.62 7.37 -20.13
C ALA A 223 23.12 7.75 -20.14
N ASP A 224 23.47 8.77 -19.36
CA ASP A 224 24.86 9.13 -19.17
C ASP A 224 25.56 8.20 -18.18
N SER A 225 25.85 6.97 -18.60
CA SER A 225 26.59 6.00 -17.78
C SER A 225 28.08 6.37 -17.68
N VAL A 226 28.40 7.42 -16.92
CA VAL A 226 29.69 7.45 -16.23
C VAL A 226 29.67 6.33 -15.19
N ASN A 227 30.74 5.53 -15.16
CA ASN A 227 30.94 4.48 -14.19
C ASN A 227 31.69 5.06 -12.99
N ASP A 228 31.06 5.99 -12.27
CA ASP A 228 31.41 6.32 -10.90
C ASP A 228 30.46 5.58 -9.94
N ALA A 229 30.96 5.28 -8.75
CA ALA A 229 30.29 4.40 -7.81
C ALA A 229 29.11 5.06 -7.06
N ASP A 230 28.92 6.37 -7.24
CA ASP A 230 27.82 7.14 -6.70
C ASP A 230 27.25 8.07 -7.78
N ALA A 231 25.96 7.94 -8.08
CA ALA A 231 25.26 8.76 -9.07
C ALA A 231 24.99 10.21 -8.59
N ASP A 232 25.91 10.79 -7.80
CA ASP A 232 25.74 12.10 -7.17
C ASP A 232 26.37 13.21 -8.01
N SER A 233 25.51 13.87 -8.79
CA SER A 233 25.81 15.02 -9.67
C SER A 233 26.39 16.27 -8.99
N THR A 234 26.66 16.24 -7.68
CA THR A 234 27.21 17.35 -6.93
C THR A 234 28.69 17.21 -6.63
N ASN A 235 29.29 16.04 -6.87
CA ASN A 235 30.68 15.77 -6.50
C ASN A 235 31.67 15.91 -7.68
N GLU A 236 31.22 16.09 -8.93
CA GLU A 236 32.13 15.96 -10.09
C GLU A 236 32.97 17.20 -10.41
N ILE A 237 32.77 18.34 -9.71
CA ILE A 237 33.57 19.56 -9.89
C ILE A 237 34.00 20.13 -8.54
N GLN A 238 35.15 19.67 -8.04
CA GLN A 238 35.76 20.19 -6.81
C GLN A 238 36.87 21.18 -7.13
N SER A 239 36.84 22.35 -6.51
CA SER A 239 37.88 23.37 -6.68
C SER A 239 38.91 23.30 -5.55
N LEU A 240 40.19 23.22 -5.91
CA LEU A 240 41.30 23.24 -4.95
C LEU A 240 41.74 24.68 -4.69
N THR A 241 41.55 25.17 -3.46
CA THR A 241 41.88 26.55 -3.05
C THR A 241 42.94 26.54 -1.96
N LEU A 242 43.96 27.39 -2.11
CA LEU A 242 45.00 27.61 -1.08
C LEU A 242 44.75 28.95 -0.37
N LEU A 243 44.46 28.91 0.93
CA LEU A 243 44.29 30.09 1.80
C LEU A 243 45.28 30.03 2.96
N GLY A 244 46.31 30.87 2.91
CA GLY A 244 47.41 30.82 3.88
C GLY A 244 48.19 29.51 3.75
N ASN A 245 48.24 28.72 4.83
CA ASN A 245 48.83 27.38 4.84
C ASN A 245 47.79 26.25 4.79
N GLN A 246 46.54 26.53 4.44
CA GLN A 246 45.50 25.51 4.35
C GLN A 246 45.11 25.27 2.89
N LEU A 247 45.21 24.01 2.48
CA LEU A 247 44.74 23.52 1.19
C LEU A 247 43.32 22.95 1.39
N ILE A 248 42.35 23.52 0.68
CA ILE A 248 40.92 23.28 0.87
C ILE A 248 40.33 22.75 -0.44
N LEU A 249 39.57 21.66 -0.37
CA LEU A 249 38.67 21.20 -1.42
C LEU A 249 37.30 21.87 -1.22
N SER A 250 36.65 22.34 -2.29
CA SER A 250 35.40 23.12 -2.21
C SER A 250 34.29 22.47 -1.36
N ASP A 251 34.26 21.13 -1.30
CA ASP A 251 33.20 20.37 -0.64
C ASP A 251 33.74 19.29 0.32
N ALA A 252 35.01 19.38 0.76
CA ALA A 252 35.64 18.33 1.58
C ALA A 252 36.69 18.84 2.59
N ASP A 253 37.55 17.92 3.06
CA ASP A 253 38.55 18.08 4.10
C ASP A 253 39.53 19.25 3.86
N THR A 254 39.96 19.87 4.96
CA THR A 254 41.00 20.88 4.95
C THR A 254 42.33 20.28 5.39
N VAL A 255 43.34 20.34 4.53
CA VAL A 255 44.70 19.92 4.86
C VAL A 255 45.49 21.15 5.29
N THR A 256 45.87 21.21 6.57
CA THR A 256 46.84 22.20 7.03
C THR A 256 48.24 21.78 6.57
N LEU A 257 48.78 22.51 5.59
CA LEU A 257 50.15 22.36 5.14
C LEU A 257 51.10 22.84 6.26
N PRO A 258 52.21 22.11 6.50
CA PRO A 258 53.19 22.50 7.50
C PRO A 258 53.67 23.93 7.23
N LEU A 259 53.74 24.74 8.30
CA LEU A 259 54.06 26.16 8.26
C LEU A 259 55.29 26.45 7.37
N VAL A 260 55.08 27.10 6.23
CA VAL A 260 56.17 27.70 5.44
C VAL A 260 56.73 28.87 6.26
N GLY A 261 57.84 28.62 6.94
CA GLY A 261 58.45 29.62 7.82
C GLY A 261 59.43 29.10 8.88
N ALA A 262 59.70 27.79 8.96
CA ALA A 262 60.86 27.34 9.72
C ALA A 262 62.14 27.82 9.00
N SER A 263 62.72 28.92 9.47
CA SER A 263 64.03 29.39 9.03
C SER A 263 65.08 28.39 9.53
N TYR A 264 65.42 27.40 8.72
CA TYR A 264 66.51 26.47 9.03
C TYR A 264 67.84 27.22 8.97
N GLY A 265 68.53 27.33 10.10
CA GLY A 265 69.90 27.83 10.13
C GLY A 265 70.83 26.77 9.53
N ALA A 266 71.56 27.10 8.47
CA ALA A 266 72.53 26.18 7.90
C ALA A 266 73.73 26.00 8.86
N GLY A 267 74.07 24.75 9.17
CA GLY A 267 75.31 24.42 9.88
C GLY A 267 76.54 24.63 9.01
N THR A 268 77.74 24.65 9.60
CA THR A 268 79.00 24.74 8.85
C THR A 268 79.10 23.65 7.79
N GLY A 269 79.35 24.02 6.52
CA GLY A 269 79.39 23.09 5.39
C GLY A 269 78.08 22.94 4.62
N ILE A 270 77.00 23.63 5.02
CA ILE A 270 75.71 23.61 4.30
C ILE A 270 75.36 25.05 3.91
N ALA A 271 74.84 25.24 2.69
CA ALA A 271 74.20 26.48 2.26
C ALA A 271 72.73 26.20 1.92
N ILE A 272 71.83 27.09 2.34
CA ILE A 272 70.41 27.05 1.97
C ILE A 272 70.12 28.37 1.25
N ASP A 273 69.72 28.33 -0.02
CA ASP A 273 69.35 29.54 -0.75
C ASP A 273 67.88 29.92 -0.52
N GLY A 274 67.50 31.13 -0.94
CA GLY A 274 66.14 31.67 -0.79
C GLY A 274 65.05 30.92 -1.57
N SER A 275 65.40 29.84 -2.28
CA SER A 275 64.50 28.95 -3.02
C SER A 275 64.39 27.57 -2.35
N ASN A 276 64.84 27.42 -1.10
CA ASN A 276 64.91 26.16 -0.34
C ASN A 276 65.84 25.09 -0.96
N ILE A 277 66.84 25.48 -1.76
CA ILE A 277 67.85 24.54 -2.25
C ILE A 277 68.94 24.37 -1.19
N ILE A 278 69.12 23.15 -0.69
CA ILE A 278 70.17 22.80 0.26
C ILE A 278 71.38 22.25 -0.51
N SER A 279 72.52 22.94 -0.39
CA SER A 279 73.78 22.59 -1.06
C SER A 279 74.84 22.24 -0.02
N ASN A 280 75.54 21.10 -0.20
CA ASN A 280 76.72 20.79 0.59
C ASN A 280 77.91 21.61 0.04
N ILE A 281 78.50 22.45 0.88
CA ILE A 281 79.70 23.26 0.59
C ILE A 281 80.90 22.82 1.45
N GLY A 282 80.75 21.73 2.21
CA GLY A 282 81.72 21.28 3.21
C GLY A 282 82.83 20.39 2.67
N ASP A 283 82.64 19.72 1.53
CA ASP A 283 83.70 18.96 0.87
C ASP A 283 84.29 19.76 -0.28
N THR A 284 85.60 20.00 -0.23
CA THR A 284 86.37 20.73 -1.25
C THR A 284 87.43 19.84 -1.91
N ASP A 285 87.60 18.59 -1.46
CA ASP A 285 88.59 17.67 -2.00
C ASP A 285 87.96 16.76 -3.07
N SER A 286 87.93 17.26 -4.31
CA SER A 286 87.36 16.53 -5.44
C SER A 286 88.06 15.21 -5.78
N THR A 287 89.11 14.82 -5.06
CA THR A 287 89.87 13.58 -5.33
C THR A 287 89.35 12.37 -4.54
N ASN A 288 88.53 12.58 -3.52
CA ASN A 288 87.85 11.52 -2.79
C ASN A 288 86.38 11.33 -3.23
N ASP A 289 85.91 12.19 -4.13
CA ASP A 289 84.55 12.17 -4.65
C ASP A 289 84.31 10.95 -5.55
N ILE A 290 83.18 10.29 -5.31
CA ILE A 290 82.65 9.31 -6.25
C ILE A 290 82.02 10.10 -7.41
N THR A 291 82.66 10.05 -8.58
CA THR A 291 82.16 10.66 -9.82
C THR A 291 81.45 9.61 -10.67
N ASN A 292 80.77 10.06 -11.73
CA ASN A 292 80.19 9.16 -12.73
C ASN A 292 81.24 8.37 -13.56
N THR A 293 82.53 8.58 -13.29
CA THR A 293 83.64 7.82 -13.88
C THR A 293 84.34 6.93 -12.86
N THR A 294 83.96 6.99 -11.58
CA THR A 294 84.55 6.16 -10.53
C THR A 294 84.10 4.71 -10.71
N VAL A 295 85.07 3.81 -10.87
CA VAL A 295 84.83 2.36 -11.01
C VAL A 295 84.36 1.80 -9.68
N ALA A 296 83.30 1.00 -9.69
CA ALA A 296 82.81 0.32 -8.51
C ALA A 296 83.75 -0.82 -8.10
N GLY A 297 83.95 -1.01 -6.80
CA GLY A 297 84.83 -2.05 -6.24
C GLY A 297 84.06 -3.19 -5.58
N GLY A 298 84.80 -4.21 -5.13
CA GLY A 298 84.24 -5.36 -4.43
C GLY A 298 83.43 -6.27 -5.34
N ASP A 299 82.20 -6.57 -4.93
CA ASP A 299 81.26 -7.45 -5.64
C ASP A 299 80.51 -6.75 -6.78
N LEU A 300 80.76 -5.46 -6.97
CA LEU A 300 80.18 -4.63 -8.03
C LEU A 300 81.15 -4.47 -9.21
N SER A 301 80.61 -4.28 -10.39
CA SER A 301 81.34 -3.89 -11.61
C SER A 301 80.70 -2.65 -12.25
N GLY A 302 81.37 -2.05 -13.23
CA GLY A 302 80.92 -0.81 -13.88
C GLY A 302 81.36 0.44 -13.12
N THR A 303 80.68 1.56 -13.37
CA THR A 303 80.96 2.87 -12.74
C THR A 303 79.72 3.39 -12.01
N TYR A 304 79.92 4.21 -11.00
CA TYR A 304 78.83 4.97 -10.38
C TYR A 304 78.17 5.93 -11.39
N PRO A 305 76.89 6.32 -11.22
CA PRO A 305 75.98 5.92 -10.14
C PRO A 305 75.34 4.53 -10.33
N ASP A 306 75.49 3.89 -11.50
CA ASP A 306 74.76 2.68 -11.88
C ASP A 306 75.67 1.43 -12.03
N PRO A 307 76.36 0.98 -10.97
CA PRO A 307 77.14 -0.25 -11.04
C PRO A 307 76.23 -1.49 -11.07
N THR A 308 76.73 -2.58 -11.63
CA THR A 308 76.04 -3.88 -11.66
C THR A 308 76.66 -4.85 -10.67
N VAL A 309 75.84 -5.72 -10.06
CA VAL A 309 76.34 -6.81 -9.21
C VAL A 309 77.03 -7.85 -10.09
N ALA A 310 78.33 -8.05 -9.91
CA ALA A 310 79.13 -9.03 -10.63
C ALA A 310 79.41 -10.30 -9.81
N ALA A 311 79.36 -10.18 -8.48
CA ALA A 311 79.60 -11.28 -7.56
C ALA A 311 78.71 -11.19 -6.31
N LEU A 312 78.61 -12.29 -5.57
CA LEU A 312 78.05 -12.36 -4.23
C LEU A 312 79.09 -12.99 -3.32
N GLN A 313 79.62 -12.20 -2.38
CA GLN A 313 80.71 -12.58 -1.47
C GLN A 313 81.97 -13.07 -2.24
N GLY A 314 82.36 -12.35 -3.29
CA GLY A 314 83.50 -12.67 -4.15
C GLY A 314 83.28 -13.83 -5.12
N SER A 315 82.10 -14.46 -5.12
CA SER A 315 81.73 -15.54 -6.03
C SER A 315 80.91 -15.00 -7.20
N ALA A 316 81.33 -15.25 -8.44
CA ALA A 316 80.70 -14.68 -9.63
C ALA A 316 79.19 -14.99 -9.72
N VAL A 317 78.41 -14.04 -10.20
CA VAL A 317 76.98 -14.23 -10.55
C VAL A 317 76.85 -14.21 -12.07
N SER A 318 76.10 -15.15 -12.62
CA SER A 318 75.85 -15.22 -14.06
C SER A 318 75.12 -13.98 -14.57
N ALA A 319 75.52 -13.49 -15.74
CA ALA A 319 74.84 -12.41 -16.45
C ALA A 319 73.56 -12.87 -17.19
N VAL A 320 73.19 -14.16 -17.10
CA VAL A 320 71.95 -14.68 -17.67
C VAL A 320 70.77 -14.15 -16.84
N PRO A 321 69.80 -13.43 -17.43
CA PRO A 321 68.61 -12.98 -16.72
C PRO A 321 67.78 -14.16 -16.21
N PRO A 322 67.29 -14.13 -14.95
CA PRO A 322 66.37 -15.16 -14.46
C PRO A 322 65.02 -15.08 -15.19
N VAL A 323 64.38 -16.24 -15.38
CA VAL A 323 62.96 -16.34 -15.75
C VAL A 323 62.11 -16.66 -14.51
N ALA A 324 60.79 -16.69 -14.67
CA ALA A 324 59.89 -17.10 -13.59
C ALA A 324 60.27 -18.49 -13.06
N ASP A 325 60.24 -18.63 -11.74
CA ASP A 325 60.55 -19.86 -10.98
C ASP A 325 62.02 -20.32 -10.96
N ASP A 326 62.94 -19.48 -11.46
CA ASP A 326 64.37 -19.72 -11.28
C ASP A 326 64.82 -19.44 -9.83
N VAL A 327 65.65 -20.35 -9.32
CA VAL A 327 66.44 -20.18 -8.09
C VAL A 327 67.93 -20.09 -8.42
N LEU A 328 68.66 -19.22 -7.70
CA LEU A 328 70.12 -19.10 -7.84
C LEU A 328 70.81 -20.34 -7.24
N LYS A 329 71.36 -21.21 -8.09
CA LYS A 329 72.13 -22.39 -7.70
C LYS A 329 73.61 -22.21 -8.05
N TRP A 330 74.49 -22.68 -7.16
CA TRP A 330 75.93 -22.70 -7.40
C TRP A 330 76.29 -23.86 -8.33
N ASP A 331 76.87 -23.56 -9.50
CA ASP A 331 77.24 -24.58 -10.50
C ASP A 331 78.66 -25.13 -10.33
N GLY A 332 79.41 -24.64 -9.34
CA GLY A 332 80.83 -24.94 -9.14
C GLY A 332 81.78 -23.81 -9.55
N SER A 333 81.31 -22.83 -10.33
CA SER A 333 82.09 -21.70 -10.82
C SER A 333 81.38 -20.34 -10.64
N GLN A 334 80.05 -20.30 -10.73
CA GLN A 334 79.24 -19.08 -10.57
C GLN A 334 77.84 -19.43 -10.04
N TRP A 335 77.15 -18.43 -9.51
CA TRP A 335 75.73 -18.51 -9.21
C TRP A 335 74.92 -18.36 -10.50
N LEU A 336 74.14 -19.36 -10.87
CA LEU A 336 73.31 -19.39 -12.08
C LEU A 336 71.83 -19.48 -11.68
N PRO A 337 70.93 -18.67 -12.27
CA PRO A 337 69.50 -18.91 -12.15
C PRO A 337 69.14 -20.22 -12.84
N THR A 338 68.45 -21.10 -12.13
CA THR A 338 68.03 -22.42 -12.60
C THR A 338 66.65 -22.74 -12.07
N GLN A 339 65.79 -23.31 -12.93
CA GLN A 339 64.48 -23.80 -12.53
C GLN A 339 64.55 -24.74 -11.32
N ASP A 340 63.61 -24.59 -10.40
CA ASP A 340 63.37 -25.65 -9.42
C ASP A 340 62.78 -26.87 -10.13
N THR A 341 63.38 -28.04 -9.90
CA THR A 341 62.98 -29.29 -10.56
C THR A 341 61.73 -29.91 -9.95
N ASP A 342 61.25 -29.36 -8.82
CA ASP A 342 59.88 -29.53 -8.36
C ASP A 342 59.14 -28.21 -8.61
N SER A 343 58.42 -28.13 -9.73
CA SER A 343 57.73 -26.92 -10.18
C SER A 343 56.33 -26.75 -9.55
N ASP A 344 55.98 -27.59 -8.57
CA ASP A 344 54.66 -27.60 -7.95
C ASP A 344 54.65 -26.83 -6.62
N SER A 345 54.42 -25.52 -6.72
CA SER A 345 54.29 -24.62 -5.56
C SER A 345 53.07 -24.91 -4.65
N THR A 346 52.27 -25.94 -4.95
CA THR A 346 51.08 -26.32 -4.15
C THR A 346 51.36 -27.47 -3.19
N ASN A 347 52.47 -28.19 -3.35
CA ASN A 347 52.82 -29.32 -2.50
C ASN A 347 53.63 -28.93 -1.25
N GLU A 348 53.95 -27.65 -1.06
CA GLU A 348 54.92 -27.21 -0.06
C GLU A 348 54.27 -26.82 1.28
N LEU A 349 52.94 -26.73 1.32
CA LEU A 349 52.15 -26.44 2.52
C LEU A 349 50.86 -27.28 2.55
N GLN A 350 50.92 -28.50 3.10
CA GLN A 350 49.70 -29.28 3.34
C GLN A 350 49.04 -28.96 4.68
N SER A 351 47.71 -28.91 4.67
CA SER A 351 46.89 -28.74 5.88
C SER A 351 46.38 -30.09 6.39
N LEU A 352 46.52 -30.35 7.69
CA LEU A 352 45.86 -31.47 8.34
C LEU A 352 44.47 -31.05 8.83
N SER A 353 43.44 -31.85 8.53
CA SER A 353 42.07 -31.61 8.99
C SER A 353 41.45 -32.88 9.59
N ILE A 354 40.63 -32.70 10.63
CA ILE A 354 39.84 -33.77 11.24
C ILE A 354 38.36 -33.51 10.99
N SER A 355 37.67 -34.51 10.43
CA SER A 355 36.21 -34.51 10.30
C SER A 355 35.65 -35.86 10.75
N GLY A 356 34.83 -35.83 11.80
CA GLY A 356 34.43 -37.04 12.51
C GLY A 356 35.65 -37.75 13.10
N ILE A 357 35.83 -39.03 12.75
CA ILE A 357 36.99 -39.84 13.17
C ILE A 357 38.13 -39.84 12.14
N ASN A 358 38.00 -39.12 11.03
CA ASN A 358 38.96 -39.18 9.93
C ASN A 358 39.93 -38.00 10.00
N LEU A 359 41.23 -38.30 10.08
CA LEU A 359 42.31 -37.33 9.91
C LEU A 359 42.79 -37.39 8.45
N SER A 360 42.80 -36.25 7.78
CA SER A 360 43.14 -36.13 6.36
C SER A 360 44.21 -35.05 6.16
N ILE A 361 45.10 -35.27 5.19
CA ILE A 361 46.01 -34.24 4.68
C ILE A 361 45.45 -33.71 3.35
N SER A 362 45.50 -32.39 3.13
CA SER A 362 45.03 -31.78 1.89
C SER A 362 45.71 -32.42 0.68
N ASP A 363 44.90 -32.86 -0.29
CA ASP A 363 45.29 -33.58 -1.52
C ASP A 363 46.04 -34.91 -1.34
N GLY A 364 45.96 -35.49 -0.14
CA GLY A 364 46.55 -36.79 0.16
C GLY A 364 45.60 -37.76 0.86
N ASN A 365 46.19 -38.71 1.58
CA ASN A 365 45.43 -39.82 2.15
C ASN A 365 44.66 -39.41 3.40
N THR A 366 43.54 -40.09 3.61
CA THR A 366 42.73 -40.00 4.84
C THR A 366 42.93 -41.28 5.65
N VAL A 367 43.11 -41.15 6.97
CA VAL A 367 43.16 -42.28 7.91
C VAL A 367 42.07 -42.14 8.97
N ALA A 368 41.36 -43.23 9.24
CA ALA A 368 40.38 -43.29 10.33
C ALA A 368 41.12 -43.50 11.66
N LEU A 369 40.89 -42.61 12.62
CA LEU A 369 41.39 -42.72 13.98
C LEU A 369 40.53 -43.73 14.76
N PRO A 370 41.12 -44.62 15.58
CA PRO A 370 40.36 -45.59 16.37
C PRO A 370 39.47 -44.88 17.42
N TYR A 371 38.29 -45.44 17.69
CA TYR A 371 37.38 -44.96 18.73
C TYR A 371 38.03 -45.12 20.12
N PHE A 372 38.11 -44.03 20.89
CA PHE A 372 38.50 -44.08 22.29
C PHE A 372 37.26 -43.99 23.19
N GLY A 373 37.04 -45.01 24.03
CA GLY A 373 36.06 -44.94 25.12
C GLY A 373 36.53 -43.97 26.20
N GLY A 374 35.60 -43.26 26.84
CA GLY A 374 35.90 -42.42 28.00
C GLY A 374 36.42 -43.25 29.19
N ALA A 375 36.98 -42.59 30.21
CA ALA A 375 37.49 -43.26 31.41
C ALA A 375 36.43 -44.20 32.02
N GLY A 376 36.80 -45.46 32.26
CA GLY A 376 35.89 -46.51 32.76
C GLY A 376 35.21 -47.34 31.67
N ILE A 377 35.41 -47.05 30.38
CA ILE A 377 34.83 -47.83 29.27
C ILE A 377 35.93 -48.27 28.30
N ALA A 378 36.03 -49.58 28.07
CA ALA A 378 36.86 -50.17 27.03
C ALA A 378 36.01 -50.64 25.85
N LEU A 379 36.56 -50.52 24.64
CA LEU A 379 35.95 -51.03 23.41
C LEU A 379 36.81 -52.17 22.87
N SER A 380 36.20 -53.33 22.63
CA SER A 380 36.85 -54.48 21.98
C SER A 380 36.01 -54.94 20.79
N GLY A 381 36.43 -54.58 19.58
CA GLY A 381 35.62 -54.77 18.37
C GLY A 381 34.30 -53.99 18.46
N ALA A 382 33.17 -54.68 18.32
CA ALA A 382 31.83 -54.09 18.38
C ALA A 382 31.20 -54.11 19.80
N GLN A 383 31.93 -54.53 20.84
CA GLN A 383 31.43 -54.57 22.22
C GLN A 383 31.93 -53.40 23.05
N ILE A 384 31.02 -52.84 23.85
CA ILE A 384 31.30 -51.86 24.91
C ILE A 384 31.42 -52.61 26.22
N ILE A 385 32.56 -52.49 26.89
CA ILE A 385 32.88 -53.15 28.16
C ILE A 385 33.03 -52.07 29.23
N ASN A 386 32.22 -52.14 30.29
CA ASN A 386 32.43 -51.32 31.48
C ASN A 386 33.61 -51.90 32.27
N ILE A 387 34.67 -51.11 32.43
CA ILE A 387 35.87 -51.45 33.20
C ILE A 387 36.01 -50.56 34.44
N GLY A 388 34.97 -49.77 34.76
CA GLY A 388 34.95 -48.81 35.86
C GLY A 388 34.50 -49.39 37.20
N ASP A 389 33.83 -50.55 37.20
CA ASP A 389 33.52 -51.32 38.41
C ASP A 389 34.38 -52.59 38.44
N THR A 390 34.98 -52.91 39.59
CA THR A 390 35.97 -53.98 39.73
C THR A 390 35.56 -55.09 40.69
N ASP A 391 34.48 -54.91 41.46
CA ASP A 391 33.97 -55.95 42.35
C ASP A 391 32.82 -56.71 41.66
N ALA A 392 33.16 -57.75 40.91
CA ALA A 392 32.17 -58.53 40.18
C ALA A 392 31.20 -59.35 41.07
N SER A 393 31.27 -59.22 42.40
CA SER A 393 30.49 -60.04 43.34
C SER A 393 29.14 -59.43 43.74
N ASP A 394 28.90 -58.15 43.48
CA ASP A 394 27.62 -57.46 43.69
C ASP A 394 26.93 -57.04 42.37
N ASP A 395 27.55 -57.34 41.23
CA ASP A 395 26.97 -57.17 39.90
C ASP A 395 25.72 -58.04 39.70
N VAL A 396 24.64 -57.44 39.18
CA VAL A 396 23.44 -58.16 38.71
C VAL A 396 23.54 -58.34 37.19
N ASN A 397 23.80 -59.56 36.76
CA ASN A 397 23.98 -59.94 35.37
C ASN A 397 22.69 -60.44 34.72
N ILE A 398 22.65 -60.39 33.39
CA ILE A 398 21.56 -60.98 32.61
C ILE A 398 21.56 -62.50 32.86
N GLY A 399 20.42 -63.02 33.31
CA GLY A 399 20.26 -64.42 33.70
C GLY A 399 20.37 -64.67 35.20
N ASP A 400 20.79 -63.69 36.00
CA ASP A 400 20.83 -63.83 37.46
C ASP A 400 19.42 -63.95 38.03
N ALA A 401 19.25 -64.80 39.04
CA ALA A 401 17.97 -65.02 39.68
C ALA A 401 17.53 -63.77 40.46
N ALA A 402 16.27 -63.37 40.28
CA ALA A 402 15.70 -62.30 41.09
C ALA A 402 15.42 -62.81 42.50
N GLY A 403 15.73 -61.97 43.51
CA GLY A 403 15.54 -62.28 44.92
C GLY A 403 14.31 -61.60 45.54
N GLY A 404 14.02 -61.94 46.79
CA GLY A 404 12.93 -61.35 47.56
C GLY A 404 11.55 -61.76 47.04
N ASP A 405 10.70 -60.77 46.76
CA ASP A 405 9.31 -60.96 46.31
C ASP A 405 9.16 -61.21 44.80
N LEU A 406 10.29 -61.18 44.09
CA LEU A 406 10.39 -61.44 42.67
C LEU A 406 10.83 -62.89 42.42
N SER A 407 10.49 -63.38 41.23
CA SER A 407 10.88 -64.70 40.71
C SER A 407 11.36 -64.58 39.27
N GLY A 408 11.98 -65.64 38.75
CA GLY A 408 12.60 -65.62 37.43
C GLY A 408 13.98 -64.96 37.46
N THR A 409 14.43 -64.45 36.31
CA THR A 409 15.78 -63.88 36.15
C THR A 409 15.76 -62.49 35.55
N TYR A 410 16.80 -61.71 35.82
CA TYR A 410 16.99 -60.40 35.20
C TYR A 410 17.28 -60.54 33.69
N PRO A 411 16.81 -59.60 32.85
CA PRO A 411 16.22 -58.30 33.22
C PRO A 411 14.69 -58.31 33.43
N ASN A 412 14.00 -59.43 33.21
CA ASN A 412 12.53 -59.48 33.19
C ASN A 412 11.96 -60.41 34.29
N PRO A 413 12.15 -60.11 35.58
CA PRO A 413 11.56 -60.91 36.64
C PRO A 413 10.05 -60.68 36.77
N MET A 414 9.35 -61.64 37.38
CA MET A 414 7.92 -61.55 37.68
C MET A 414 7.69 -61.46 39.19
N VAL A 415 6.67 -60.71 39.60
CA VAL A 415 6.24 -60.67 41.00
C VAL A 415 5.61 -62.01 41.37
N ALA A 416 6.17 -62.70 42.37
CA ALA A 416 5.65 -63.97 42.88
C ALA A 416 5.00 -63.84 44.26
N SER A 417 5.42 -62.84 45.04
CA SER A 417 4.86 -62.54 46.36
C SER A 417 4.78 -61.05 46.61
N LEU A 418 4.02 -60.66 47.63
CA LEU A 418 3.98 -59.30 48.16
C LEU A 418 4.20 -59.37 49.67
N GLN A 419 5.29 -58.75 50.14
CA GLN A 419 5.75 -58.80 51.53
C GLN A 419 5.96 -60.24 52.03
N GLY A 420 6.53 -61.10 51.18
CA GLY A 420 6.77 -62.53 51.45
C GLY A 420 5.53 -63.42 51.37
N ASN A 421 4.34 -62.88 51.11
CA ASN A 421 3.11 -63.65 50.98
C ASN A 421 2.81 -63.94 49.49
N PRO A 422 2.53 -65.19 49.09
CA PRO A 422 2.36 -65.54 47.68
C PRO A 422 1.24 -64.76 46.99
N VAL A 423 1.45 -64.42 45.72
CA VAL A 423 0.44 -63.85 44.83
C VAL A 423 0.06 -64.90 43.78
N SER A 424 -1.24 -65.07 43.54
CA SER A 424 -1.76 -66.03 42.59
C SER A 424 -1.39 -65.68 41.15
N SER A 425 -1.09 -66.69 40.33
CA SER A 425 -0.88 -66.54 38.88
C SER A 425 -2.16 -66.52 38.05
N GLY A 426 -3.33 -66.59 38.69
CA GLY A 426 -4.63 -66.47 38.01
C GLY A 426 -4.86 -65.04 37.52
N ALA A 427 -5.26 -64.88 36.26
CA ALA A 427 -5.52 -63.56 35.68
C ALA A 427 -6.80 -62.93 36.30
N PRO A 428 -6.77 -61.64 36.68
CA PRO A 428 -7.95 -60.95 37.18
C PRO A 428 -8.96 -60.70 36.05
N THR A 429 -10.24 -60.65 36.40
CA THR A 429 -11.30 -60.16 35.52
C THR A 429 -11.68 -58.72 35.85
N THR A 430 -12.44 -58.06 34.98
CA THR A 430 -12.83 -56.65 35.17
C THR A 430 -13.63 -56.49 36.47
N ASN A 431 -13.18 -55.56 37.31
CA ASN A 431 -13.68 -55.24 38.67
C ASN A 431 -13.28 -56.20 39.79
N ASP A 432 -12.37 -57.15 39.56
CA ASP A 432 -11.75 -57.89 40.65
C ASP A 432 -10.77 -57.02 41.46
N VAL A 433 -10.64 -57.33 42.75
CA VAL A 433 -9.62 -56.79 43.64
C VAL A 433 -8.76 -57.93 44.20
N LEU A 434 -7.49 -57.67 44.49
CA LEU A 434 -6.62 -58.65 45.14
C LEU A 434 -7.04 -58.83 46.61
N LYS A 435 -7.64 -59.97 46.94
CA LYS A 435 -8.06 -60.34 48.30
C LYS A 435 -7.20 -61.47 48.85
N TRP A 436 -6.85 -61.40 50.12
CA TRP A 436 -6.21 -62.52 50.81
C TRP A 436 -7.24 -63.61 51.04
N ASN A 437 -7.04 -64.78 50.43
CA ASN A 437 -7.98 -65.90 50.54
C ASN A 437 -7.66 -66.86 51.70
N GLY A 438 -6.68 -66.50 52.54
CA GLY A 438 -6.17 -67.35 53.63
C GLY A 438 -4.82 -68.01 53.34
N THR A 439 -4.42 -68.11 52.08
CA THR A 439 -3.16 -68.77 51.67
C THR A 439 -2.33 -68.00 50.64
N GLN A 440 -2.97 -67.19 49.80
CA GLN A 440 -2.31 -66.30 48.83
C GLN A 440 -3.19 -65.08 48.54
N TRP A 441 -2.59 -64.01 48.03
CA TRP A 441 -3.32 -62.91 47.43
C TRP A 441 -3.85 -63.36 46.06
N ALA A 442 -5.17 -63.36 45.88
CA ALA A 442 -5.80 -63.77 44.62
C ALA A 442 -6.84 -62.73 44.18
N PRO A 443 -7.04 -62.52 42.85
CA PRO A 443 -8.16 -61.72 42.37
C PRO A 443 -9.49 -62.32 42.80
N ALA A 444 -10.39 -61.48 43.33
CA ALA A 444 -11.75 -61.85 43.67
C ALA A 444 -12.68 -60.62 43.55
N THR A 445 -13.96 -60.85 43.26
CA THR A 445 -14.96 -59.79 43.16
C THR A 445 -15.08 -59.02 44.47
N ASP A 446 -15.21 -57.70 44.42
CA ASP A 446 -15.38 -56.88 45.62
C ASP A 446 -16.77 -57.09 46.26
N ASP A 447 -16.84 -57.21 47.60
CA ASP A 447 -18.06 -57.63 48.30
C ASP A 447 -18.79 -56.39 48.86
N THR A 448 -19.40 -55.59 48.00
CA THR A 448 -20.23 -54.46 48.45
C THR A 448 -21.68 -54.91 48.66
N THR A 449 -22.12 -55.05 49.91
CA THR A 449 -23.52 -55.28 50.24
C THR A 449 -24.36 -54.02 49.96
N LEU A 450 -25.18 -54.05 48.92
CA LEU A 450 -26.09 -52.95 48.60
C LEU A 450 -27.28 -52.96 49.58
N LEU A 451 -27.33 -51.99 50.50
CA LEU A 451 -28.44 -51.83 51.44
C LEU A 451 -29.55 -50.97 50.81
N THR A 452 -30.75 -51.54 50.65
CA THR A 452 -31.96 -50.80 50.22
C THR A 452 -32.72 -50.29 51.44
N ALA A 453 -33.05 -49.00 51.48
CA ALA A 453 -33.82 -48.40 52.57
C ALA A 453 -35.32 -48.76 52.45
N GLY A 454 -35.95 -49.14 53.57
CA GLY A 454 -37.42 -49.26 53.67
C GLY A 454 -38.09 -47.91 53.90
N THR A 455 -39.41 -47.82 53.73
CA THR A 455 -40.21 -46.60 54.00
C THR A 455 -39.94 -46.07 55.42
N GLY A 456 -39.67 -44.77 55.54
CA GLY A 456 -39.32 -44.11 56.81
C GLY A 456 -37.84 -44.10 57.14
N ILE A 457 -36.97 -44.72 56.34
CA ILE A 457 -35.51 -44.66 56.50
C ILE A 457 -34.88 -44.05 55.24
N THR A 458 -33.90 -43.16 55.41
CA THR A 458 -33.03 -42.72 54.32
C THR A 458 -31.58 -43.14 54.60
N ILE A 459 -30.87 -43.63 53.58
CA ILE A 459 -29.44 -43.94 53.65
C ILE A 459 -28.69 -42.89 52.81
N GLY A 460 -27.94 -42.02 53.47
CA GLY A 460 -27.12 -40.98 52.84
C GLY A 460 -25.70 -41.46 52.48
N ALA A 461 -24.90 -40.56 51.90
CA ALA A 461 -23.49 -40.83 51.60
C ALA A 461 -22.72 -41.30 52.85
N ASN A 462 -21.75 -42.20 52.65
CA ASN A 462 -20.98 -42.89 53.70
C ASN A 462 -21.82 -43.78 54.64
N ASN A 463 -22.89 -44.41 54.13
CA ASN A 463 -23.74 -45.35 54.87
C ASN A 463 -24.42 -44.73 56.11
N THR A 464 -24.67 -43.43 56.10
CA THR A 464 -25.36 -42.75 57.20
C THR A 464 -26.85 -43.09 57.15
N ILE A 465 -27.38 -43.80 58.16
CA ILE A 465 -28.79 -44.21 58.22
C ILE A 465 -29.56 -43.22 59.10
N THR A 466 -30.62 -42.61 58.56
CA THR A 466 -31.45 -41.64 59.27
C THR A 466 -32.91 -42.09 59.28
N ASN A 467 -33.53 -42.08 60.46
CA ASN A 467 -34.96 -42.29 60.61
C ASN A 467 -35.71 -41.01 60.23
N THR A 468 -36.68 -41.15 59.34
CA THR A 468 -37.53 -40.10 58.77
C THR A 468 -39.02 -40.47 58.89
N GLY A 469 -39.33 -41.60 59.54
CA GLY A 469 -40.65 -42.21 59.57
C GLY A 469 -41.57 -41.73 60.68
N ASP A 470 -41.07 -40.99 61.67
CA ASP A 470 -41.89 -40.33 62.68
C ASP A 470 -41.60 -38.82 62.71
N THR A 471 -42.64 -38.01 62.60
CA THR A 471 -42.54 -36.55 62.49
C THR A 471 -43.32 -35.81 63.56
N ASP A 472 -44.05 -36.52 64.44
CA ASP A 472 -44.81 -35.90 65.53
C ASP A 472 -44.20 -36.28 66.89
N GLY A 473 -43.15 -35.57 67.30
CA GLY A 473 -42.47 -35.85 68.58
C GLY A 473 -43.28 -35.52 69.85
N SER A 474 -44.60 -35.34 69.74
CA SER A 474 -45.50 -35.07 70.88
C SER A 474 -46.14 -36.31 71.48
N ASP A 475 -46.09 -37.47 70.81
CA ASP A 475 -46.51 -38.77 71.35
C ASP A 475 -45.34 -39.74 71.61
N ASP A 476 -44.10 -39.26 71.39
CA ASP A 476 -42.87 -39.96 71.77
C ASP A 476 -42.78 -40.15 73.29
N ILE A 477 -42.46 -41.38 73.71
CA ILE A 477 -42.08 -41.67 75.10
C ILE A 477 -40.55 -41.55 75.22
N ASN A 478 -40.11 -40.51 75.91
CA ASN A 478 -38.71 -40.21 76.15
C ASN A 478 -38.21 -40.74 77.49
N THR A 479 -36.89 -40.88 77.62
CA THR A 479 -36.27 -41.28 78.89
C THR A 479 -36.53 -40.21 79.95
N GLY A 480 -37.17 -40.60 81.05
CA GLY A 480 -37.63 -39.68 82.10
C GLY A 480 -39.11 -39.34 82.06
N ASP A 481 -39.84 -39.71 81.00
CA ASP A 481 -41.29 -39.51 80.94
C ASP A 481 -42.00 -40.39 81.99
N ALA A 482 -43.04 -39.82 82.61
CA ALA A 482 -43.80 -40.48 83.66
C ALA A 482 -44.65 -41.63 83.07
N ALA A 483 -44.56 -42.81 83.66
CA ALA A 483 -45.42 -43.92 83.29
C ALA A 483 -46.85 -43.69 83.80
N GLY A 484 -47.83 -44.01 82.97
CA GLY A 484 -49.26 -43.87 83.28
C GLY A 484 -49.96 -45.22 83.47
N GLY A 485 -51.18 -45.17 84.01
CA GLY A 485 -52.01 -46.36 84.25
C GLY A 485 -51.56 -47.16 85.47
N ASP A 486 -51.42 -48.47 85.29
CA ASP A 486 -51.03 -49.45 86.32
C ASP A 486 -49.53 -49.42 86.67
N LEU A 487 -48.76 -48.60 85.93
CA LEU A 487 -47.32 -48.40 86.09
C LEU A 487 -47.05 -47.08 86.81
N SER A 488 -45.97 -47.05 87.59
CA SER A 488 -45.48 -45.87 88.31
C SER A 488 -43.98 -45.69 88.08
N GLY A 489 -43.46 -44.49 88.31
CA GLY A 489 -42.06 -44.14 88.01
C GLY A 489 -41.91 -43.62 86.58
N THR A 490 -40.69 -43.66 86.05
CA THR A 490 -40.37 -43.11 84.72
C THR A 490 -39.75 -44.15 83.80
N TYR A 491 -39.93 -43.97 82.50
CA TYR A 491 -39.28 -44.81 81.48
C TYR A 491 -37.75 -44.60 81.47
N PRO A 492 -36.96 -45.65 81.19
CA PRO A 492 -37.39 -46.96 80.66
C PRO A 492 -37.75 -48.01 81.73
N ASN A 493 -37.59 -47.70 83.02
CA ASN A 493 -37.75 -48.68 84.10
C ASN A 493 -38.91 -48.33 85.05
N PRO A 494 -40.17 -48.26 84.59
CA PRO A 494 -41.29 -48.07 85.48
C PRO A 494 -41.55 -49.35 86.30
N THR A 495 -42.06 -49.18 87.51
CA THR A 495 -42.46 -50.27 88.39
C THR A 495 -43.98 -50.42 88.38
N VAL A 496 -44.46 -51.66 88.29
CA VAL A 496 -45.89 -51.98 88.38
C VAL A 496 -46.38 -51.62 89.79
N GLY A 497 -47.31 -50.68 89.86
CA GLY A 497 -47.87 -50.16 91.12
C GLY A 497 -49.21 -50.81 91.50
N ALA A 498 -49.97 -51.33 90.53
CA ALA A 498 -51.21 -52.08 90.71
C ALA A 498 -51.49 -52.95 89.47
N LEU A 499 -52.25 -54.05 89.58
CA LEU A 499 -52.72 -54.82 88.41
C LEU A 499 -54.24 -54.59 88.25
N GLN A 500 -54.66 -53.99 87.14
CA GLN A 500 -56.07 -53.75 86.79
C GLN A 500 -56.86 -52.97 87.86
N GLY A 501 -56.23 -51.96 88.48
CA GLY A 501 -56.91 -51.10 89.45
C GLY A 501 -57.26 -51.72 90.81
N PHE A 502 -56.71 -52.90 91.15
CA PHE A 502 -56.71 -53.41 92.52
C PHE A 502 -55.33 -53.22 93.14
N THR A 503 -55.28 -52.51 94.28
CA THR A 503 -54.06 -52.27 95.09
C THR A 503 -53.50 -53.56 95.67
#